data_AF-A0A2V5Z676-F1
#
_entry.id   AF-A0A2V5Z676-F1
#
_cell.length_a   1.000
_cell.length_b   1.000
_cell.length_c   1.000
_cell.angle_alpha   90.00
_cell.angle_beta   90.00
_cell.angle_gamma   90.00
#
_symmetry.space_group_name_H-M   'P 1'
#
loop_
_entity.id
_entity.type
_entity.pdbx_description
1 polymer ?
#
loop_
_entity_poly.entity_id
_entity_poly.type
_entity_poly.pdbx_seq_one_letter_code
_entity_poly.pdbx_strand_id
1 'polypeptide(L)'
;MAPPQLDPAPADTDHVAAHKTFDGRWIERHAKVTGVLRLECCVQFQVAAILRLHFTYQEGFMNNIGFSKLFTLLLFAGVCTLPELGMGQAGSLDPTFGNNGIATTANTVANAAALQSDGKIVVAGSLPNSQNFQQGGLLRYTSNGVLDSGFGTGGKVLIAVGTTEAGAAFAVAIQTDGKIVTAAPDGIQLTVFRFNTNGSVDNTFGTNGSVAITAAGLFLSPASGGIALQSDGKIVIVTRDIAARLLSNGQLDSTFGSSGVAPTVGPAFGAGESVAILSNGQILIGFGNVTSLYSVNGSLVTRFGVNGQTAGFPFDGICGFVVTTDPTTNRTKIVTAGTLVTAPNLTFGQTTSGFLIVRYNIDGTIDNNFGTHGGVATPFPGNLFSQAFAVAAQTNGDIVAVGQTAQTDVDVAPGPSSFGLARYLPNGSIDTTFGNGGFVSTAFGSSEAFANTALIQTDGKIIAAGNSNSGTTVARYLAQ
;
A
#
# COMPACT_ATOMS: atom_id res chain seq x y z
N MET A 1 -42.08 -32.15 -52.76
CA MET A 1 -43.00 -31.03 -52.49
C MET A 1 -42.24 -30.01 -51.67
N ALA A 2 -41.92 -28.88 -52.28
CA ALA A 2 -41.37 -27.68 -51.65
C ALA A 2 -42.55 -26.72 -51.30
N PRO A 3 -42.32 -25.65 -50.52
CA PRO A 3 -43.26 -25.04 -49.56
C PRO A 3 -44.14 -23.92 -50.15
N PRO A 4 -44.93 -23.20 -49.34
CA PRO A 4 -45.35 -21.85 -49.69
C PRO A 4 -44.65 -20.80 -48.82
N GLN A 5 -43.84 -19.95 -49.47
CA GLN A 5 -43.80 -18.52 -49.17
C GLN A 5 -45.01 -17.85 -49.83
N LEU A 6 -45.53 -16.76 -49.25
CA LEU A 6 -46.16 -15.68 -50.00
C LEU A 6 -46.04 -14.35 -49.22
N ASP A 7 -45.85 -13.30 -50.01
CA ASP A 7 -45.19 -12.01 -49.78
C ASP A 7 -46.02 -10.90 -49.09
N PRO A 8 -45.37 -9.76 -48.75
CA PRO A 8 -45.97 -8.59 -48.11
C PRO A 8 -46.50 -7.53 -49.10
N ALA A 9 -47.35 -6.62 -48.64
CA ALA A 9 -47.74 -5.39 -49.34
C ALA A 9 -48.27 -4.33 -48.34
N PRO A 10 -48.39 -3.04 -48.71
CA PRO A 10 -47.29 -2.07 -48.73
C PRO A 10 -47.55 -0.87 -47.81
N ALA A 11 -46.50 -0.12 -47.49
CA ALA A 11 -46.60 1.21 -46.93
C ALA A 11 -46.55 2.24 -48.07
N ASP A 12 -47.56 3.10 -48.15
CA ASP A 12 -47.40 4.40 -48.80
C ASP A 12 -48.36 5.44 -48.20
N THR A 13 -47.76 6.58 -47.85
CA THR A 13 -48.24 7.98 -47.87
C THR A 13 -49.72 8.29 -47.55
N ASP A 14 -49.97 9.15 -46.54
CA ASP A 14 -50.16 10.60 -46.74
C ASP A 14 -50.75 11.35 -45.51
N HIS A 15 -50.52 12.68 -45.51
CA HIS A 15 -51.24 13.75 -44.79
C HIS A 15 -50.89 14.16 -43.35
N VAL A 16 -50.01 15.17 -43.27
CA VAL A 16 -50.28 16.54 -42.78
C VAL A 16 -51.46 16.74 -41.81
N ALA A 17 -51.18 17.23 -40.60
CA ALA A 17 -51.92 18.35 -40.01
C ALA A 17 -51.14 19.01 -38.86
N ALA A 18 -50.69 20.25 -39.10
CA ALA A 18 -50.25 21.18 -38.09
C ALA A 18 -51.45 21.76 -37.33
N HIS A 19 -51.36 21.88 -36.00
CA HIS A 19 -52.13 22.88 -35.25
C HIS A 19 -51.24 23.57 -34.22
N LYS A 20 -50.91 24.82 -34.54
CA LYS A 20 -50.58 25.87 -33.58
C LYS A 20 -51.89 26.35 -32.97
N THR A 21 -51.98 26.38 -31.65
CA THR A 21 -52.81 27.37 -30.95
C THR A 21 -51.96 28.08 -29.90
N PHE A 22 -52.21 29.38 -29.88
CA PHE A 22 -51.55 30.44 -29.16
C PHE A 22 -52.26 30.57 -27.81
N ASP A 23 -51.54 30.52 -26.69
CA ASP A 23 -51.85 31.36 -25.53
C ASP A 23 -50.74 31.24 -24.48
N GLY A 24 -49.98 32.33 -24.34
CA GLY A 24 -48.97 32.48 -23.33
C GLY A 24 -49.59 32.71 -21.96
N ARG A 25 -49.34 31.79 -21.01
CA ARG A 25 -49.27 32.08 -19.58
C ARG A 25 -48.24 31.16 -18.92
N TRP A 26 -47.24 31.78 -18.30
CA TRP A 26 -46.32 31.12 -17.39
C TRP A 26 -47.04 30.75 -16.10
N ILE A 27 -47.01 29.47 -15.72
CA ILE A 27 -47.35 29.02 -14.37
C ILE A 27 -46.07 28.43 -13.77
N GLU A 28 -45.51 29.15 -12.81
CA GLU A 28 -44.50 28.62 -11.90
C GLU A 28 -45.10 27.46 -11.10
N ARG A 29 -44.51 26.28 -11.19
CA ARG A 29 -44.63 25.25 -10.16
C ARG A 29 -43.31 25.13 -9.42
N HIS A 30 -43.32 25.62 -8.19
CA HIS A 30 -42.35 25.26 -7.18
C HIS A 30 -42.53 23.79 -6.81
N ALA A 31 -41.57 22.94 -7.17
CA ALA A 31 -41.38 21.63 -6.55
C ALA A 31 -40.09 21.67 -5.73
N LYS A 32 -40.25 21.66 -4.40
CA LYS A 32 -39.19 21.37 -3.44
C LYS A 32 -38.73 19.92 -3.64
N VAL A 33 -37.46 19.73 -3.98
CA VAL A 33 -36.71 18.52 -3.63
C VAL A 33 -35.43 18.97 -2.92
N THR A 34 -35.35 18.58 -1.66
CA THR A 34 -34.22 18.74 -0.72
C THR A 34 -33.08 17.77 -1.09
N GLY A 35 -31.83 18.19 -0.82
CA GLY A 35 -30.55 17.58 -1.21
C GLY A 35 -30.36 16.10 -0.86
N VAL A 36 -29.36 15.41 -1.44
CA VAL A 36 -27.93 15.56 -1.13
C VAL A 36 -27.06 15.29 -2.39
N LEU A 37 -26.34 16.30 -2.86
CA LEU A 37 -25.13 16.18 -3.69
C LEU A 37 -24.07 17.03 -2.99
N ARG A 38 -23.15 16.36 -2.28
CA ARG A 38 -22.12 16.96 -1.42
C ARG A 38 -20.93 17.42 -2.26
N LEU A 39 -20.64 18.71 -2.12
CA LEU A 39 -19.32 19.32 -1.93
C LEU A 39 -18.15 18.85 -2.82
N GLU A 40 -18.09 19.39 -4.03
CA GLU A 40 -16.83 19.79 -4.67
C GLU A 40 -17.01 21.15 -5.37
N CYS A 41 -17.31 22.20 -4.60
CA CYS A 41 -17.30 23.58 -5.13
C CYS A 41 -17.25 24.67 -4.04
N CYS A 42 -16.57 24.44 -2.90
CA CYS A 42 -16.59 25.41 -1.79
C CYS A 42 -15.38 26.36 -1.70
N VAL A 43 -14.33 26.17 -2.51
CA VAL A 43 -13.11 27.02 -2.38
C VAL A 43 -13.12 28.21 -3.35
N GLN A 44 -13.78 28.12 -4.51
CA GLN A 44 -13.84 29.26 -5.46
C GLN A 44 -14.88 30.33 -5.10
N PHE A 45 -15.97 29.97 -4.41
CA PHE A 45 -17.03 30.93 -4.10
C PHE A 45 -16.77 31.81 -2.88
N GLN A 46 -15.91 31.41 -1.93
CA GLN A 46 -15.62 32.24 -0.76
C GLN A 46 -14.72 33.45 -1.08
N VAL A 47 -13.83 33.34 -2.07
CA VAL A 47 -13.02 34.48 -2.54
C VAL A 47 -13.90 35.51 -3.28
N ALA A 48 -14.85 35.04 -4.08
CA ALA A 48 -15.80 35.90 -4.79
C ALA A 48 -16.82 36.60 -3.85
N ALA A 49 -17.18 35.96 -2.74
CA ALA A 49 -18.10 36.52 -1.74
C ALA A 49 -17.41 37.56 -0.82
N ILE A 50 -16.13 37.39 -0.49
CA ILE A 50 -15.36 38.34 0.32
C ILE A 50 -15.06 39.64 -0.46
N LEU A 51 -14.89 39.56 -1.78
CA LEU A 51 -14.68 40.73 -2.64
C LEU A 51 -15.96 41.53 -2.96
N ARG A 52 -17.16 41.02 -2.62
CA ARG A 52 -18.44 41.70 -2.88
C ARG A 52 -18.95 42.62 -1.78
N LEU A 53 -18.22 42.78 -0.67
CA LEU A 53 -18.72 43.50 0.51
C LEU A 53 -18.03 44.84 0.84
N HIS A 54 -17.17 45.40 -0.02
CA HIS A 54 -16.42 46.64 0.33
C HIS A 54 -16.32 47.73 -0.75
N PHE A 55 -17.26 47.83 -1.70
CA PHE A 55 -17.34 49.01 -2.57
C PHE A 55 -18.78 49.48 -2.79
N THR A 56 -19.29 50.23 -1.81
CA THR A 56 -20.30 51.26 -2.07
C THR A 56 -19.55 52.55 -2.31
N TYR A 57 -19.43 53.04 -3.56
CA TYR A 57 -19.43 54.49 -3.86
C TYR A 57 -19.35 54.82 -5.37
N GLN A 58 -20.32 55.65 -5.76
CA GLN A 58 -20.43 56.59 -6.89
C GLN A 58 -20.23 56.15 -8.35
N GLU A 59 -21.37 56.17 -9.06
CA GLU A 59 -21.47 56.25 -10.51
C GLU A 59 -20.78 57.53 -11.02
N GLY A 60 -19.70 57.34 -11.79
CA GLY A 60 -18.99 58.47 -12.43
C GLY A 60 -17.60 58.13 -12.99
N PHE A 61 -17.02 56.98 -12.64
CA PHE A 61 -15.61 56.69 -12.97
C PHE A 61 -15.40 55.60 -14.06
N MET A 62 -16.36 55.39 -14.96
CA MET A 62 -16.33 54.27 -15.94
C MET A 62 -16.18 54.67 -17.41
N ASN A 63 -15.63 55.86 -17.72
CA ASN A 63 -15.44 56.31 -19.11
C ASN A 63 -13.97 56.45 -19.55
N ASN A 64 -13.05 55.68 -18.97
CA ASN A 64 -11.65 55.69 -19.43
C ASN A 64 -11.19 54.29 -19.85
N ILE A 65 -11.02 54.11 -21.17
CA ILE A 65 -10.62 52.84 -21.84
C ILE A 65 -9.24 52.34 -21.34
N GLY A 66 -8.46 53.20 -20.66
CA GLY A 66 -7.21 52.82 -20.01
C GLY A 66 -7.38 52.08 -18.67
N PHE A 67 -8.46 52.28 -17.92
CA PHE A 67 -8.65 51.71 -16.58
C PHE A 67 -9.05 50.22 -16.64
N SER A 68 -9.84 49.84 -17.64
CA SER A 68 -10.25 48.45 -17.91
C SER A 68 -9.06 47.54 -18.24
N LYS A 69 -8.05 48.05 -18.96
CA LYS A 69 -6.86 47.26 -19.33
C LYS A 69 -5.89 47.09 -18.16
N LEU A 70 -5.69 48.11 -17.34
CA LEU A 70 -4.79 48.01 -16.17
C LEU A 70 -5.37 47.14 -15.05
N PHE A 71 -6.67 47.19 -14.81
CA PHE A 71 -7.32 46.37 -13.76
C PHE A 71 -7.36 44.88 -14.15
N THR A 72 -7.54 44.57 -15.43
CA THR A 72 -7.46 43.19 -15.94
C THR A 72 -6.02 42.65 -15.93
N LEU A 73 -5.03 43.52 -16.20
CA LEU A 73 -3.60 43.16 -16.13
C LEU A 73 -3.12 42.94 -14.68
N LEU A 74 -3.63 43.70 -13.71
CA LEU A 74 -3.35 43.53 -12.28
C LEU A 74 -4.03 42.30 -11.67
N LEU A 75 -5.21 41.91 -12.16
CA LEU A 75 -5.85 40.64 -11.84
C LEU A 75 -5.08 39.44 -12.43
N PHE A 76 -4.51 39.57 -13.62
CA PHE A 76 -3.63 38.53 -14.20
C PHE A 76 -2.26 38.48 -13.51
N ALA A 77 -1.65 39.62 -13.21
CA ALA A 77 -0.35 39.69 -12.53
C ALA A 77 -0.42 39.26 -11.06
N GLY A 78 -1.52 39.54 -10.36
CA GLY A 78 -1.74 39.12 -8.96
C GLY A 78 -2.08 37.64 -8.80
N VAL A 79 -2.59 36.98 -9.85
CA VAL A 79 -2.78 35.51 -9.88
C VAL A 79 -1.47 34.79 -10.20
N CYS A 80 -0.52 35.43 -10.91
CA CYS A 80 0.78 34.87 -11.26
C CYS A 80 1.88 35.00 -10.17
N THR A 81 1.58 35.57 -8.99
CA THR A 81 2.55 35.69 -7.88
C THR A 81 2.14 34.95 -6.62
N LEU A 82 1.06 34.16 -6.66
CA LEU A 82 0.90 33.11 -5.67
C LEU A 82 1.99 32.07 -5.98
N PRO A 83 2.72 31.54 -4.98
CA PRO A 83 3.49 30.34 -5.24
C PRO A 83 2.47 29.35 -5.81
N GLU A 84 2.73 28.84 -7.02
CA GLU A 84 2.05 27.66 -7.50
C GLU A 84 2.22 26.66 -6.35
N LEU A 85 1.15 26.40 -5.60
CA LEU A 85 1.04 25.17 -4.85
C LEU A 85 1.01 24.14 -5.97
N GLY A 86 2.20 23.72 -6.41
CA GLY A 86 2.35 22.74 -7.47
C GLY A 86 1.58 21.53 -7.01
N MET A 87 0.37 21.35 -7.56
CA MET A 87 -0.39 20.13 -7.39
C MET A 87 0.40 19.10 -8.18
N GLY A 88 1.36 18.47 -7.49
CA GLY A 88 2.12 17.38 -8.06
C GLY A 88 1.13 16.31 -8.48
N GLN A 89 1.39 15.71 -9.64
CA GLN A 89 0.53 14.66 -10.17
C GLN A 89 0.49 13.48 -9.19
N ALA A 90 -0.67 12.86 -8.98
CA ALA A 90 -0.76 11.57 -8.31
C ALA A 90 0.32 10.60 -8.83
N GLY A 91 1.04 9.94 -7.92
CA GLY A 91 2.16 9.06 -8.25
C GLY A 91 3.49 9.76 -8.50
N SER A 92 3.56 11.09 -8.52
CA SER A 92 4.84 11.79 -8.46
C SER A 92 5.43 11.71 -7.06
N LEU A 93 6.76 11.82 -6.96
CA LEU A 93 7.44 12.01 -5.68
C LEU A 93 6.92 13.26 -4.98
N ASP A 94 6.73 13.17 -3.66
CA ASP A 94 6.31 14.30 -2.83
C ASP A 94 7.52 15.19 -2.50
N PRO A 95 7.62 16.41 -3.07
CA PRO A 95 8.79 17.26 -2.89
C PRO A 95 9.01 17.70 -1.44
N THR A 96 8.02 17.55 -0.56
CA THR A 96 8.10 17.94 0.86
C THR A 96 8.72 16.87 1.76
N PHE A 97 9.08 15.69 1.22
CA PHE A 97 9.66 14.59 1.96
C PHE A 97 11.15 14.43 1.66
N GLY A 98 11.99 14.39 2.69
CA GLY A 98 13.42 14.16 2.56
C GLY A 98 14.06 15.11 1.53
N ASN A 99 14.87 14.55 0.64
CA ASN A 99 15.39 15.24 -0.54
C ASN A 99 14.48 14.98 -1.74
N ASN A 100 13.54 15.89 -2.01
CA ASN A 100 12.62 15.85 -3.16
C ASN A 100 11.85 14.52 -3.31
N GLY A 101 11.30 14.02 -2.20
CA GLY A 101 10.52 12.78 -2.13
C GLY A 101 11.28 11.57 -1.62
N ILE A 102 12.59 11.68 -1.39
CA ILE A 102 13.45 10.54 -1.08
C ILE A 102 14.27 10.78 0.18
N ALA A 103 14.27 9.81 1.08
CA ALA A 103 15.18 9.72 2.22
C ALA A 103 16.07 8.49 2.08
N THR A 104 17.37 8.64 2.31
CA THR A 104 18.34 7.53 2.27
C THR A 104 19.21 7.51 3.51
N THR A 105 19.62 6.31 3.93
CA THR A 105 20.63 6.11 4.97
C THR A 105 21.69 5.13 4.47
N ALA A 106 22.91 5.61 4.25
CA ALA A 106 24.02 4.81 3.72
C ALA A 106 24.41 3.63 4.62
N ASN A 107 24.93 2.57 4.00
CA ASN A 107 25.43 1.35 4.65
C ASN A 107 24.39 0.61 5.50
N THR A 108 23.10 0.73 5.16
CA THR A 108 22.00 0.05 5.86
C THR A 108 21.15 -0.76 4.89
N VAL A 109 20.46 -1.77 5.41
CA VAL A 109 19.53 -2.62 4.66
C VAL A 109 18.17 -2.55 5.33
N ALA A 110 17.10 -2.38 4.55
CA ALA A 110 15.72 -2.41 5.01
C ALA A 110 15.04 -3.72 4.63
N ASN A 111 14.37 -4.34 5.61
CA ASN A 111 13.61 -5.59 5.44
C ASN A 111 12.11 -5.39 5.69
N ALA A 112 11.75 -4.45 6.56
CA ALA A 112 10.35 -4.10 6.84
C ALA A 112 10.24 -2.65 7.30
N ALA A 113 9.07 -2.05 7.12
CA ALA A 113 8.76 -0.75 7.70
C ALA A 113 7.35 -0.72 8.28
N ALA A 114 7.14 0.15 9.27
CA ALA A 114 5.84 0.39 9.87
C ALA A 114 5.63 1.89 10.16
N LEU A 115 4.38 2.34 10.07
CA LEU A 115 3.99 3.72 10.31
C LEU A 115 3.55 3.91 11.77
N GLN A 116 4.05 4.95 12.42
CA GLN A 116 3.55 5.41 13.71
C GLN A 116 2.33 6.33 13.52
N SER A 117 1.48 6.47 14.54
CA SER A 117 0.27 7.30 14.49
C SER A 117 0.54 8.79 14.25
N ASP A 118 1.75 9.26 14.55
CA ASP A 118 2.23 10.62 14.30
C ASP A 118 2.84 10.81 12.90
N GLY A 119 2.74 9.79 12.04
CA GLY A 119 3.26 9.78 10.68
C GLY A 119 4.75 9.47 10.55
N LYS A 120 5.48 9.24 11.66
CA LYS A 120 6.87 8.78 11.60
C LYS A 120 6.96 7.35 11.06
N ILE A 121 8.08 7.02 10.43
CA ILE A 121 8.29 5.75 9.75
C ILE A 121 9.43 5.02 10.44
N VAL A 122 9.16 3.84 10.99
CA VAL A 122 10.18 2.96 11.59
C VAL A 122 10.54 1.89 10.58
N VAL A 123 11.82 1.69 10.32
CA VAL A 123 12.35 0.68 9.39
C VAL A 123 13.19 -0.32 10.16
N ALA A 124 12.93 -1.60 10.00
CA ALA A 124 13.73 -2.69 10.53
C ALA A 124 14.62 -3.30 9.45
N GLY A 125 15.82 -3.71 9.85
CA GLY A 125 16.78 -4.36 8.96
C GLY A 125 18.15 -4.49 9.59
N SER A 126 19.20 -4.13 8.85
CA SER A 126 20.59 -4.20 9.28
C SER A 126 21.28 -2.84 9.21
N LEU A 127 22.00 -2.50 10.27
CA LEU A 127 22.75 -1.25 10.44
C LEU A 127 24.22 -1.56 10.76
N PRO A 128 25.16 -0.66 10.44
CA PRO A 128 26.56 -0.85 10.78
C PRO A 128 26.77 -0.56 12.27
N ASN A 129 27.44 -1.48 12.97
CA ASN A 129 27.88 -1.28 14.35
C ASN A 129 29.15 -0.39 14.41
N SER A 130 29.70 -0.20 15.61
CA SER A 130 30.91 0.63 15.80
C SER A 130 32.15 0.13 15.06
N GLN A 131 32.18 -1.15 14.69
CA GLN A 131 33.25 -1.81 13.94
C GLN A 131 32.93 -1.94 12.45
N ASN A 132 31.82 -1.34 11.98
CA ASN A 132 31.28 -1.44 10.62
C ASN A 132 30.85 -2.85 10.19
N PHE A 133 30.53 -3.74 11.14
CA PHE A 133 29.83 -5.00 10.84
C PHE A 133 28.32 -4.76 10.83
N GLN A 134 27.61 -5.50 9.98
CA GLN A 134 26.14 -5.43 9.91
C GLN A 134 25.51 -6.13 11.11
N GLN A 135 24.66 -5.41 11.84
CA GLN A 135 23.93 -5.85 13.00
C GLN A 135 22.43 -5.53 12.81
N GLY A 136 21.55 -6.33 13.40
CA GLY A 136 20.12 -6.03 13.46
C GLY A 136 19.85 -4.64 14.03
N GLY A 137 18.94 -3.88 13.42
CA GLY A 137 18.66 -2.54 13.88
C GLY A 137 17.36 -1.94 13.37
N LEU A 138 17.03 -0.79 13.97
CA LEU A 138 15.89 0.04 13.61
C LEU A 138 16.36 1.44 13.22
N LEU A 139 15.84 1.96 12.12
CA LEU A 139 15.89 3.38 11.77
C LEU A 139 14.53 4.02 12.04
N ARG A 140 14.52 5.30 12.37
CA ARG A 140 13.28 6.08 12.32
C ARG A 140 13.45 7.36 11.52
N TYR A 141 12.52 7.59 10.60
CA TYR A 141 12.36 8.84 9.88
C TYR A 141 11.17 9.62 10.45
N THR A 142 11.30 10.93 10.49
CA THR A 142 10.21 11.87 10.74
C THR A 142 9.13 11.74 9.65
N SER A 143 7.95 12.30 9.89
CA SER A 143 6.86 12.29 8.89
C SER A 143 7.21 13.05 7.61
N ASN A 144 8.26 13.85 7.62
CA ASN A 144 8.81 14.61 6.50
C ASN A 144 10.16 14.04 6.00
N GLY A 145 10.51 12.81 6.37
CA GLY A 145 11.60 12.05 5.74
C GLY A 145 13.00 12.38 6.22
N VAL A 146 13.15 13.23 7.23
CA VAL A 146 14.43 13.46 7.91
C VAL A 146 14.66 12.35 8.94
N LEU A 147 15.87 11.80 9.05
CA LEU A 147 16.22 10.84 10.10
C LEU A 147 16.00 11.46 11.50
N ASP A 148 15.23 10.78 12.34
CA ASP A 148 14.75 11.33 13.61
C ASP A 148 15.81 11.25 14.72
N SER A 149 16.50 12.36 14.99
CA SER A 149 17.54 12.42 16.03
C SER A 149 17.06 12.10 17.45
N GLY A 150 15.75 12.16 17.71
CA GLY A 150 15.15 11.80 19.00
C GLY A 150 14.88 10.31 19.19
N PHE A 151 15.20 9.47 18.19
CA PHE A 151 15.07 8.03 18.25
C PHE A 151 16.42 7.34 18.47
N GLY A 152 16.55 6.57 19.55
CA GLY A 152 17.79 5.90 19.92
C GLY A 152 18.98 6.87 19.91
N THR A 153 20.04 6.51 19.18
CA THR A 153 21.20 7.38 18.96
C THR A 153 21.18 7.89 17.53
N GLY A 154 20.79 9.16 17.34
CA GLY A 154 20.81 9.82 16.03
C GLY A 154 19.88 9.19 14.99
N GLY A 155 18.73 8.66 15.43
CA GLY A 155 17.75 8.00 14.56
C GLY A 155 17.93 6.50 14.41
N LYS A 156 18.82 5.89 15.20
CA LYS A 156 19.22 4.50 15.06
C LYS A 156 19.14 3.75 16.38
N VAL A 157 18.72 2.50 16.33
CA VAL A 157 18.79 1.53 17.42
C VAL A 157 19.49 0.28 16.89
N LEU A 158 20.54 -0.16 17.57
CA LEU A 158 21.18 -1.46 17.34
C LEU A 158 20.56 -2.48 18.30
N ILE A 159 20.26 -3.68 17.79
CA ILE A 159 19.58 -4.74 18.54
C ILE A 159 20.63 -5.73 19.08
N ALA A 160 20.62 -5.94 20.39
CA ALA A 160 21.52 -6.85 21.07
C ALA A 160 20.78 -7.64 22.17
N VAL A 161 21.27 -8.84 22.48
CA VAL A 161 20.83 -9.66 23.60
C VAL A 161 22.00 -9.77 24.60
N GLY A 162 21.98 -8.93 25.63
CA GLY A 162 23.12 -8.82 26.54
C GLY A 162 24.37 -8.32 25.81
N THR A 163 25.36 -9.20 25.61
CA THR A 163 26.61 -8.88 24.90
C THR A 163 26.67 -9.43 23.47
N THR A 164 25.63 -10.13 22.99
CA THR A 164 25.58 -10.65 21.62
C THR A 164 24.83 -9.69 20.70
N GLU A 165 25.31 -9.58 19.47
CA GLU A 165 24.67 -8.81 18.42
C GLU A 165 23.60 -9.68 17.73
N ALA A 166 22.38 -9.17 17.60
CA ALA A 166 21.34 -9.85 16.85
C ALA A 166 21.62 -9.73 15.34
N GLY A 167 21.16 -10.72 14.57
CA GLY A 167 21.14 -10.65 13.11
C GLY A 167 20.08 -9.67 12.59
N ALA A 168 19.95 -9.60 11.27
CA ALA A 168 19.05 -8.65 10.60
C ALA A 168 17.60 -8.74 11.14
N ALA A 169 17.05 -7.59 11.55
CA ALA A 169 15.64 -7.54 11.92
C ALA A 169 14.78 -7.67 10.66
N PHE A 170 13.84 -8.60 10.64
CA PHE A 170 13.08 -8.92 9.42
C PHE A 170 11.63 -8.40 9.46
N ALA A 171 11.10 -8.05 10.64
CA ALA A 171 9.73 -7.56 10.78
C ALA A 171 9.62 -6.52 11.89
N VAL A 172 8.74 -5.54 11.72
CA VAL A 172 8.43 -4.50 12.70
C VAL A 172 6.94 -4.18 12.74
N ALA A 173 6.40 -3.95 13.93
CA ALA A 173 5.03 -3.49 14.14
C ALA A 173 4.97 -2.44 15.25
N ILE A 174 4.00 -1.53 15.17
CA ILE A 174 3.80 -0.45 16.13
C ILE A 174 2.53 -0.74 16.94
N GLN A 175 2.68 -0.89 18.27
CA GLN A 175 1.56 -1.04 19.18
C GLN A 175 0.76 0.25 19.32
N THR A 176 -0.50 0.14 19.73
CA THR A 176 -1.41 1.30 19.89
C THR A 176 -0.94 2.32 20.93
N ASP A 177 -0.11 1.89 21.88
CA ASP A 177 0.56 2.75 22.86
C ASP A 177 1.87 3.38 22.34
N GLY A 178 2.20 3.16 21.06
CA GLY A 178 3.39 3.69 20.40
C GLY A 178 4.67 2.89 20.69
N LYS A 179 4.61 1.77 21.41
CA LYS A 179 5.76 0.86 21.53
C LYS A 179 6.03 0.14 20.21
N ILE A 180 7.28 -0.24 20.01
CA ILE A 180 7.77 -0.83 18.76
C ILE A 180 8.15 -2.27 19.05
N VAL A 181 7.57 -3.21 18.30
CA VAL A 181 7.90 -4.63 18.39
C VAL A 181 8.63 -5.04 17.11
N THR A 182 9.75 -5.74 17.24
CA THR A 182 10.54 -6.23 16.10
C THR A 182 11.00 -7.66 16.35
N ALA A 183 11.22 -8.43 15.29
CA ALA A 183 11.79 -9.76 15.38
C ALA A 183 13.13 -9.81 14.65
N ALA A 184 14.10 -10.47 15.27
CA ALA A 184 15.43 -10.68 14.74
C ALA A 184 16.01 -12.00 15.29
N PRO A 185 16.88 -12.67 14.54
CA PRO A 185 17.57 -13.85 15.06
C PRO A 185 18.67 -13.48 16.06
N ASP A 186 18.79 -14.25 17.14
CA ASP A 186 19.93 -14.25 18.06
C ASP A 186 20.61 -15.63 17.99
N GLY A 187 21.70 -15.71 17.22
CA GLY A 187 22.27 -16.98 16.80
C GLY A 187 21.27 -17.79 15.98
N ILE A 188 20.78 -18.90 16.55
CA ILE A 188 19.75 -19.77 15.93
C ILE A 188 18.34 -19.50 16.45
N GLN A 189 18.17 -18.62 17.43
CA GLN A 189 16.89 -18.41 18.12
C GLN A 189 16.11 -17.28 17.45
N LEU A 190 14.83 -17.53 17.18
CA LEU A 190 13.88 -16.47 16.89
C LEU A 190 13.68 -15.63 18.15
N THR A 191 14.03 -14.35 18.11
CA THR A 191 13.87 -13.45 19.26
C THR A 191 13.00 -12.26 18.90
N VAL A 192 12.06 -11.94 19.78
CA VAL A 192 11.17 -10.79 19.68
C VAL A 192 11.62 -9.74 20.69
N PHE A 193 11.79 -8.51 20.21
CA PHE A 193 12.24 -7.37 21.00
C PHE A 193 11.15 -6.32 21.07
N ARG A 194 11.07 -5.61 22.20
CA ARG A 194 10.21 -4.45 22.33
C ARG A 194 10.98 -3.22 22.78
N PHE A 195 10.70 -2.11 22.12
CA PHE A 195 11.25 -0.79 22.39
C PHE A 195 10.13 0.18 22.74
N ASN A 196 10.45 1.17 23.57
CA ASN A 196 9.61 2.33 23.81
C ASN A 196 9.55 3.20 22.56
N THR A 197 8.62 4.15 22.54
CA THR A 197 8.43 5.08 21.42
C THR A 197 9.70 5.86 21.07
N ASN A 198 10.62 6.12 22.00
CA ASN A 198 11.89 6.81 21.71
C ASN A 198 13.03 5.86 21.27
N GLY A 199 12.77 4.55 21.13
CA GLY A 199 13.78 3.56 20.76
C GLY A 199 14.60 2.99 21.92
N SER A 200 14.36 3.41 23.17
CA SER A 200 14.97 2.72 24.32
C SER A 200 14.32 1.37 24.54
N VAL A 201 15.08 0.38 25.04
CA VAL A 201 14.55 -0.96 25.35
C VAL A 201 13.41 -0.87 26.36
N ASP A 202 12.32 -1.59 26.12
CA ASP A 202 11.24 -1.73 27.10
C ASP A 202 11.50 -2.92 28.02
N ASN A 203 12.15 -2.65 29.16
CA ASN A 203 12.50 -3.67 30.15
C ASN A 203 11.30 -4.37 30.80
N THR A 204 10.06 -3.93 30.56
CA THR A 204 8.85 -4.61 31.05
C THR A 204 8.37 -5.74 30.14
N PHE A 205 8.99 -5.91 28.97
CA PHE A 205 8.68 -6.97 28.01
C PHE A 205 9.62 -8.17 28.16
N GLY A 206 9.05 -9.35 28.34
CA GLY A 206 9.83 -10.59 28.45
C GLY A 206 10.92 -10.50 29.52
N THR A 207 12.14 -10.81 29.12
CA THR A 207 13.34 -10.64 29.93
C THR A 207 14.17 -9.50 29.35
N ASN A 208 14.23 -8.37 30.07
CA ASN A 208 14.99 -7.17 29.68
C ASN A 208 14.68 -6.69 28.25
N GLY A 209 13.40 -6.71 27.86
CA GLY A 209 12.93 -6.22 26.57
C GLY A 209 12.96 -7.24 25.43
N SER A 210 13.25 -8.51 25.72
CA SER A 210 13.34 -9.56 24.71
C SER A 210 12.69 -10.88 25.14
N VAL A 211 12.27 -11.66 24.14
CA VAL A 211 11.66 -12.97 24.31
C VAL A 211 12.22 -13.90 23.24
N ALA A 212 12.96 -14.93 23.66
CA ALA A 212 13.36 -16.02 22.79
C ALA A 212 12.21 -17.01 22.59
N ILE A 213 11.88 -17.32 21.35
CA ILE A 213 10.85 -18.29 20.99
C ILE A 213 11.49 -19.67 20.83
N THR A 214 11.60 -20.38 21.94
CA THR A 214 12.12 -21.75 21.98
C THR A 214 11.00 -22.74 21.64
N ALA A 215 10.60 -22.81 20.37
CA ALA A 215 9.64 -23.80 19.89
C ALA A 215 10.33 -25.14 19.63
N ALA A 216 9.65 -26.26 19.94
CA ALA A 216 10.19 -27.61 19.84
C ALA A 216 10.70 -27.93 18.42
N GLY A 217 12.02 -27.90 18.22
CA GLY A 217 12.67 -28.45 17.04
C GLY A 217 12.91 -27.50 15.86
N LEU A 218 12.88 -26.17 16.04
CA LEU A 218 13.44 -25.28 15.02
C LEU A 218 14.95 -25.49 14.94
N PHE A 219 15.43 -26.01 13.80
CA PHE A 219 16.84 -26.29 13.55
C PHE A 219 17.56 -25.20 12.74
N LEU A 220 16.87 -24.11 12.38
CA LEU A 220 17.39 -23.03 11.56
C LEU A 220 16.94 -21.67 12.10
N SER A 221 17.84 -20.68 12.01
CA SER A 221 17.54 -19.28 12.27
C SER A 221 16.57 -18.74 11.21
N PRO A 222 15.38 -18.21 11.57
CA PRO A 222 14.55 -17.52 10.60
C PRO A 222 15.24 -16.21 10.18
N ALA A 223 15.33 -15.99 8.87
CA ALA A 223 15.82 -14.75 8.27
C ALA A 223 14.68 -13.90 7.68
N SER A 224 13.46 -14.40 7.73
CA SER A 224 12.26 -13.80 7.17
C SER A 224 11.04 -14.15 8.02
N GLY A 225 10.02 -13.31 7.96
CA GLY A 225 8.84 -13.43 8.81
C GLY A 225 8.01 -12.15 8.82
N GLY A 226 6.90 -12.19 9.56
CA GLY A 226 6.00 -11.07 9.74
C GLY A 226 5.55 -10.94 11.19
N ILE A 227 5.08 -9.75 11.56
CA ILE A 227 4.47 -9.48 12.86
C ILE A 227 3.13 -8.80 12.64
N ALA A 228 2.10 -9.28 13.33
CA ALA A 228 0.83 -8.59 13.43
C ALA A 228 0.37 -8.47 14.88
N LEU A 229 -0.40 -7.43 15.15
CA LEU A 229 -0.89 -7.11 16.48
C LEU A 229 -2.39 -7.39 16.56
N GLN A 230 -2.81 -8.05 17.62
CA GLN A 230 -4.22 -8.22 17.93
C GLN A 230 -4.71 -7.00 18.75
N SER A 231 -6.02 -6.72 18.66
CA SER A 231 -6.64 -5.57 19.34
C SER A 231 -6.59 -5.66 20.87
N ASP A 232 -6.42 -6.87 21.41
CA ASP A 232 -6.25 -7.14 22.85
C ASP A 232 -4.79 -7.00 23.33
N GLY A 233 -3.89 -6.53 22.44
CA GLY A 233 -2.48 -6.31 22.74
C GLY A 233 -1.59 -7.55 22.62
N LYS A 234 -2.15 -8.72 22.24
CA LYS A 234 -1.32 -9.88 21.89
C LYS A 234 -0.56 -9.64 20.59
N ILE A 235 0.59 -10.29 20.47
CA ILE A 235 1.52 -10.15 19.35
C ILE A 235 1.61 -11.49 18.65
N VAL A 236 1.36 -11.53 17.35
CA VAL A 236 1.53 -12.72 16.52
C VAL A 236 2.77 -12.53 15.67
N ILE A 237 3.70 -13.48 15.75
CA ILE A 237 4.92 -13.53 14.96
C ILE A 237 4.83 -14.75 14.07
N VAL A 238 5.10 -14.59 12.79
CA VAL A 238 5.08 -15.68 11.82
C VAL A 238 6.43 -15.80 11.15
N THR A 239 6.84 -17.03 10.91
CA THR A 239 7.95 -17.40 10.03
C THR A 239 7.43 -18.47 9.06
N ARG A 240 8.29 -18.93 8.17
CA ARG A 240 8.01 -20.09 7.30
C ARG A 240 7.49 -21.31 8.06
N ASP A 241 8.04 -21.59 9.25
CA ASP A 241 7.82 -22.86 9.96
C ASP A 241 6.82 -22.77 11.10
N ILE A 242 6.68 -21.59 11.72
CA ILE A 242 5.78 -21.41 12.86
C ILE A 242 5.04 -20.07 12.86
N ALA A 243 3.88 -20.08 13.50
CA ALA A 243 3.25 -18.91 14.08
C ALA A 243 3.40 -19.02 15.61
N ALA A 244 3.94 -17.99 16.24
CA ALA A 244 3.99 -17.86 17.69
C ALA A 244 3.08 -16.71 18.13
N ARG A 245 2.42 -16.86 19.27
CA ARG A 245 1.66 -15.78 19.89
C ARG A 245 2.19 -15.46 21.27
N LEU A 246 2.42 -14.17 21.49
CA LEU A 246 2.81 -13.61 22.78
C LEU A 246 1.65 -12.82 23.39
N LEU A 247 1.58 -12.86 24.71
CA LEU A 247 0.84 -11.88 25.50
C LEU A 247 1.50 -10.50 25.39
N SER A 248 0.77 -9.46 25.79
CA SER A 248 1.28 -8.08 25.74
C SER A 248 2.51 -7.85 26.63
N ASN A 249 2.80 -8.73 27.59
CA ASN A 249 4.01 -8.69 28.42
C ASN A 249 5.18 -9.51 27.83
N GLY A 250 5.01 -10.14 26.67
CA GLY A 250 6.02 -10.95 26.01
C GLY A 250 6.07 -12.41 26.43
N GLN A 251 5.26 -12.86 27.37
CA GLN A 251 5.15 -14.30 27.66
C GLN A 251 4.44 -15.02 26.50
N LEU A 252 4.84 -16.26 26.20
CA LEU A 252 4.12 -17.11 25.25
C LEU A 252 2.67 -17.32 25.70
N ASP A 253 1.72 -17.14 24.79
CA ASP A 253 0.31 -17.37 25.06
C ASP A 253 -0.02 -18.86 24.98
N SER A 254 -0.06 -19.54 26.13
CA SER A 254 -0.29 -20.98 26.19
C SER A 254 -1.61 -21.45 25.58
N THR A 255 -2.57 -20.55 25.30
CA THR A 255 -3.84 -20.90 24.64
C THR A 255 -3.75 -20.92 23.11
N PHE A 256 -2.58 -20.62 22.53
CA PHE A 256 -2.35 -20.64 21.10
C PHE A 256 -1.55 -21.87 20.67
N GLY A 257 -2.06 -22.63 19.71
CA GLY A 257 -1.40 -23.83 19.20
C GLY A 257 -0.99 -24.80 20.31
N SER A 258 0.22 -25.33 20.20
CA SER A 258 0.89 -26.09 21.26
C SER A 258 1.76 -25.15 22.08
N SER A 259 1.27 -24.72 23.24
CA SER A 259 2.01 -23.89 24.22
C SER A 259 2.54 -22.55 23.65
N GLY A 260 1.72 -21.85 22.87
CA GLY A 260 2.06 -20.56 22.28
C GLY A 260 2.53 -20.62 20.84
N VAL A 261 2.65 -21.81 20.25
CA VAL A 261 3.20 -21.99 18.90
C VAL A 261 2.36 -22.95 18.07
N ALA A 262 2.10 -22.60 16.82
CA ALA A 262 1.43 -23.44 15.84
C ALA A 262 2.30 -23.59 14.58
N PRO A 263 2.31 -24.77 13.91
CA PRO A 263 3.00 -24.93 12.65
C PRO A 263 2.30 -24.14 11.54
N THR A 264 3.09 -23.53 10.66
CA THR A 264 2.57 -22.87 9.45
C THR A 264 2.50 -23.83 8.27
N VAL A 265 1.61 -23.54 7.32
CA VAL A 265 1.41 -24.29 6.08
C VAL A 265 1.60 -23.34 4.91
N GLY A 266 2.53 -23.67 4.04
CA GLY A 266 2.93 -22.90 2.87
C GLY A 266 3.82 -23.73 1.93
N PRO A 267 4.10 -23.26 0.71
CA PRO A 267 5.05 -23.91 -0.19
C PRO A 267 6.44 -24.02 0.45
N ALA A 268 7.18 -25.07 0.08
CA ALA A 268 8.49 -25.39 0.67
C ALA A 268 9.58 -24.32 0.41
N PHE A 269 9.38 -23.47 -0.60
CA PHE A 269 10.30 -22.42 -1.02
C PHE A 269 9.54 -21.08 -1.12
N GLY A 270 10.00 -20.07 -0.39
CA GLY A 270 9.47 -18.71 -0.46
C GLY A 270 9.90 -17.86 0.74
N ALA A 271 10.54 -16.72 0.47
CA ALA A 271 10.58 -15.59 1.40
C ALA A 271 9.31 -14.74 1.17
N GLY A 272 8.91 -13.90 2.12
CA GLY A 272 7.77 -12.99 1.94
C GLY A 272 6.57 -13.33 2.83
N GLU A 273 6.83 -13.51 4.12
CA GLU A 273 5.80 -13.80 5.10
C GLU A 273 5.05 -12.52 5.47
N SER A 274 3.81 -12.43 5.02
CA SER A 274 2.87 -11.40 5.46
C SER A 274 1.89 -12.00 6.44
N VAL A 275 1.44 -11.19 7.40
CA VAL A 275 0.46 -11.62 8.39
C VAL A 275 -0.55 -10.50 8.63
N ALA A 276 -1.81 -10.89 8.74
CA ALA A 276 -2.89 -9.98 9.08
C ALA A 276 -3.83 -10.62 10.09
N ILE A 277 -4.32 -9.79 11.02
CA ILE A 277 -5.37 -10.19 11.96
C ILE A 277 -6.70 -9.68 11.42
N LEU A 278 -7.64 -10.60 11.19
CA LEU A 278 -9.00 -10.26 10.82
C LEU A 278 -9.76 -9.71 12.04
N SER A 279 -10.83 -8.96 11.81
CA SER A 279 -11.64 -8.34 12.88
C SER A 279 -12.24 -9.35 13.87
N ASN A 280 -12.43 -10.61 13.42
CA ASN A 280 -12.89 -11.72 14.26
C ASN A 280 -11.76 -12.45 15.00
N GLY A 281 -10.53 -11.94 14.93
CA GLY A 281 -9.33 -12.50 15.56
C GLY A 281 -8.66 -13.65 14.81
N GLN A 282 -9.21 -14.09 13.67
CA GLN A 282 -8.53 -15.07 12.82
C GLN A 282 -7.28 -14.48 12.19
N ILE A 283 -6.35 -15.35 11.81
CA ILE A 283 -5.01 -14.95 11.38
C ILE A 283 -4.82 -15.43 9.94
N LEU A 284 -4.54 -14.50 9.04
CA LEU A 284 -4.09 -14.81 7.68
C LEU A 284 -2.56 -14.79 7.64
N ILE A 285 -1.96 -15.80 7.04
CA ILE A 285 -0.51 -15.92 6.87
C ILE A 285 -0.21 -16.18 5.39
N GLY A 286 0.53 -15.28 4.77
CA GLY A 286 0.90 -15.33 3.35
C GLY A 286 2.29 -15.92 3.18
N PHE A 287 2.44 -16.75 2.15
CA PHE A 287 3.71 -17.32 1.68
C PHE A 287 3.74 -17.22 0.16
N GLY A 288 4.34 -16.15 -0.37
CA GLY A 288 4.31 -15.90 -1.82
C GLY A 288 2.88 -15.79 -2.34
N ASN A 289 2.53 -16.62 -3.32
CA ASN A 289 1.24 -16.58 -4.01
C ASN A 289 0.06 -17.18 -3.23
N VAL A 290 0.29 -17.73 -2.03
CA VAL A 290 -0.75 -18.41 -1.24
C VAL A 290 -0.93 -17.74 0.11
N THR A 291 -2.18 -17.59 0.55
CA THR A 291 -2.50 -17.18 1.93
C THR A 291 -3.24 -18.30 2.65
N SER A 292 -2.82 -18.64 3.87
CA SER A 292 -3.43 -19.65 4.74
C SER A 292 -4.25 -18.98 5.85
N LEU A 293 -5.38 -19.58 6.25
CA LEU A 293 -6.22 -19.05 7.33
C LEU A 293 -6.12 -19.91 8.59
N TYR A 294 -5.85 -19.27 9.72
CA TYR A 294 -5.80 -19.87 11.05
C TYR A 294 -6.92 -19.33 11.94
N SER A 295 -7.43 -20.20 12.80
CA SER A 295 -8.37 -19.83 13.84
C SER A 295 -7.68 -18.93 14.87
N VAL A 296 -8.49 -18.31 15.74
CA VAL A 296 -7.97 -17.52 16.86
C VAL A 296 -7.04 -18.34 17.76
N ASN A 297 -7.15 -19.67 17.79
CA ASN A 297 -6.31 -20.53 18.62
C ASN A 297 -5.11 -21.12 17.84
N GLY A 298 -4.84 -20.66 16.62
CA GLY A 298 -3.69 -21.12 15.84
C GLY A 298 -3.91 -22.46 15.13
N SER A 299 -5.14 -22.95 15.02
CA SER A 299 -5.45 -24.14 14.22
C SER A 299 -5.76 -23.75 12.77
N LEU A 300 -5.20 -24.46 11.79
CA LEU A 300 -5.51 -24.24 10.38
C LEU A 300 -7.01 -24.45 10.11
N VAL A 301 -7.63 -23.51 9.38
CA VAL A 301 -9.05 -23.57 9.01
C VAL A 301 -9.16 -24.26 7.65
N THR A 302 -9.19 -25.59 7.64
CA THR A 302 -9.10 -26.41 6.40
C THR A 302 -10.20 -26.18 5.37
N ARG A 303 -11.34 -25.59 5.76
CA ARG A 303 -12.44 -25.19 4.86
C ARG A 303 -12.21 -23.87 4.10
N PHE A 304 -11.15 -23.13 4.43
CA PHE A 304 -10.78 -21.92 3.71
C PHE A 304 -10.08 -22.30 2.41
N GLY A 305 -10.61 -21.79 1.29
CA GLY A 305 -10.17 -22.09 -0.07
C GLY A 305 -9.96 -23.58 -0.30
N VAL A 306 -8.74 -23.97 -0.64
CA VAL A 306 -8.33 -25.35 -0.86
C VAL A 306 -7.41 -25.78 0.28
N ASN A 307 -7.89 -26.69 1.14
CA ASN A 307 -7.14 -27.25 2.26
C ASN A 307 -6.59 -26.20 3.26
N GLY A 308 -7.33 -25.11 3.48
CA GLY A 308 -6.95 -24.03 4.39
C GLY A 308 -6.12 -22.92 3.77
N GLN A 309 -6.01 -22.90 2.44
CA GLN A 309 -5.22 -21.95 1.66
C GLN A 309 -6.06 -21.31 0.56
N THR A 310 -5.73 -20.09 0.13
CA THR A 310 -6.36 -19.47 -1.05
C THR A 310 -6.24 -20.38 -2.26
N ALA A 311 -7.26 -20.42 -3.11
CA ALA A 311 -7.21 -21.18 -4.34
C ALA A 311 -6.00 -20.74 -5.20
N GLY A 312 -5.30 -21.70 -5.79
CA GLY A 312 -4.12 -21.42 -6.60
C GLY A 312 -4.47 -20.53 -7.79
N PHE A 313 -3.61 -19.54 -8.05
CA PHE A 313 -3.62 -18.75 -9.27
C PHE A 313 -2.22 -18.89 -9.90
N PRO A 314 -2.11 -19.10 -11.22
CA PRO A 314 -0.83 -19.44 -11.86
C PRO A 314 0.08 -18.21 -11.96
N PHE A 315 0.78 -17.89 -10.87
CA PHE A 315 1.80 -16.86 -10.82
C PHE A 315 2.90 -17.21 -9.83
N ASP A 316 4.11 -16.77 -10.16
CA ASP A 316 5.27 -16.91 -9.28
C ASP A 316 5.56 -15.57 -8.59
N GLY A 317 6.29 -15.66 -7.47
CA GLY A 317 6.87 -14.50 -6.82
C GLY A 317 6.80 -14.56 -5.30
N ILE A 318 7.74 -13.84 -4.70
CA ILE A 318 7.77 -13.51 -3.28
C ILE A 318 6.84 -12.32 -3.08
N CYS A 319 5.72 -12.52 -2.38
CA CYS A 319 4.57 -11.63 -2.44
C CYS A 319 4.01 -11.33 -1.05
N GLY A 320 3.60 -10.08 -0.82
CA GLY A 320 2.72 -9.72 0.28
C GLY A 320 1.23 -9.85 -0.09
N PHE A 321 0.37 -9.83 0.93
CA PHE A 321 -1.07 -9.59 0.76
C PHE A 321 -1.55 -8.41 1.59
N VAL A 322 -2.70 -7.87 1.21
CA VAL A 322 -3.45 -6.91 2.01
C VAL A 322 -4.89 -7.38 2.17
N VAL A 323 -5.46 -7.15 3.35
CA VAL A 323 -6.89 -7.31 3.60
C VAL A 323 -7.56 -5.99 3.27
N THR A 324 -8.53 -6.02 2.36
CA THR A 324 -9.31 -4.84 1.96
C THR A 324 -10.79 -5.06 2.21
N THR A 325 -11.57 -3.99 2.15
CA THR A 325 -13.04 -4.05 2.12
C THR A 325 -13.49 -3.56 0.76
N ASP A 326 -14.21 -4.41 0.03
CA ASP A 326 -14.82 -4.03 -1.24
C ASP A 326 -15.86 -2.92 -0.98
N PRO A 327 -15.68 -1.70 -1.52
CA PRO A 327 -16.57 -0.58 -1.22
C PRO A 327 -17.97 -0.76 -1.81
N THR A 328 -18.14 -1.66 -2.79
CA THR A 328 -19.44 -1.93 -3.41
C THR A 328 -20.27 -2.92 -2.61
N THR A 329 -19.63 -3.96 -2.07
CA THR A 329 -20.30 -5.05 -1.35
C THR A 329 -20.15 -4.96 0.17
N ASN A 330 -19.27 -4.09 0.67
CA ASN A 330 -18.84 -3.99 2.05
C ASN A 330 -18.36 -5.34 2.62
N ARG A 331 -17.74 -6.16 1.78
CA ARG A 331 -17.20 -7.47 2.17
C ARG A 331 -15.68 -7.42 2.23
N THR A 332 -15.14 -8.09 3.23
CA THR A 332 -13.68 -8.31 3.34
C THR A 332 -13.18 -9.14 2.16
N LYS A 333 -12.04 -8.73 1.61
CA LYS A 333 -11.33 -9.39 0.51
C LYS A 333 -9.86 -9.51 0.87
N ILE A 334 -9.18 -10.42 0.21
CA ILE A 334 -7.73 -10.60 0.31
C ILE A 334 -7.16 -10.29 -1.07
N VAL A 335 -6.16 -9.42 -1.14
CA VAL A 335 -5.47 -9.09 -2.39
C VAL A 335 -4.01 -9.46 -2.24
N THR A 336 -3.50 -10.31 -3.11
CA THR A 336 -2.08 -10.68 -3.21
C THR A 336 -1.44 -9.95 -4.39
N ALA A 337 -0.12 -9.75 -4.36
CA ALA A 337 0.62 -9.10 -5.44
C ALA A 337 1.96 -9.79 -5.72
N GLY A 338 2.28 -10.09 -6.97
CA GLY A 338 3.49 -10.79 -7.39
C GLY A 338 3.93 -10.47 -8.83
N THR A 339 4.55 -11.45 -9.50
CA THR A 339 5.02 -11.33 -10.88
C THR A 339 4.10 -12.08 -11.85
N LEU A 340 3.85 -11.50 -13.01
CA LEU A 340 3.27 -12.23 -14.12
C LEU A 340 4.29 -13.21 -14.71
N VAL A 341 4.01 -14.51 -14.61
CA VAL A 341 4.74 -15.55 -15.33
C VAL A 341 3.96 -15.88 -16.59
N THR A 342 4.64 -15.93 -17.74
CA THR A 342 4.03 -16.30 -19.02
C THR A 342 3.46 -17.72 -18.95
N ALA A 343 2.18 -17.86 -18.56
CA ALA A 343 1.46 -19.10 -18.67
C ALA A 343 0.86 -19.20 -20.09
N PRO A 344 1.06 -20.31 -20.83
CA PRO A 344 0.53 -20.47 -22.18
C PRO A 344 -1.00 -20.41 -22.28
N ASN A 345 -1.70 -20.48 -21.14
CA ASN A 345 -3.16 -20.43 -21.04
C ASN A 345 -3.70 -19.09 -20.47
N LEU A 346 -2.84 -18.14 -20.13
CA LEU A 346 -3.19 -16.78 -19.73
C LEU A 346 -2.48 -15.78 -20.65
N THR A 347 -2.87 -15.79 -21.93
CA THR A 347 -2.32 -14.87 -22.93
C THR A 347 -2.90 -13.47 -22.72
N PHE A 348 -2.28 -12.69 -21.83
CA PHE A 348 -2.46 -11.25 -21.79
C PHE A 348 -1.41 -10.62 -22.74
N GLY A 349 -1.84 -9.75 -23.65
CA GLY A 349 -1.08 -9.34 -24.83
C GLY A 349 0.41 -9.01 -24.59
N GLN A 350 1.28 -9.83 -25.19
CA GLN A 350 2.64 -9.54 -25.65
C GLN A 350 3.39 -8.40 -24.93
N THR A 351 3.78 -8.56 -23.66
CA THR A 351 4.97 -7.88 -23.09
C THR A 351 5.57 -8.70 -21.93
N THR A 352 6.86 -8.49 -21.70
CA THR A 352 7.87 -9.41 -21.16
C THR A 352 8.02 -9.50 -19.64
N SER A 353 7.37 -8.68 -18.82
CA SER A 353 7.29 -8.82 -17.35
C SER A 353 6.33 -7.76 -16.78
N GLY A 354 5.71 -8.00 -15.62
CA GLY A 354 4.76 -7.06 -15.02
C GLY A 354 4.32 -7.45 -13.62
N PHE A 355 3.68 -6.51 -12.93
CA PHE A 355 3.01 -6.81 -11.66
C PHE A 355 1.75 -7.62 -11.93
N LEU A 356 1.49 -8.62 -11.10
CA LEU A 356 0.21 -9.30 -11.05
C LEU A 356 -0.41 -9.07 -9.69
N ILE A 357 -1.68 -8.67 -9.65
CA ILE A 357 -2.48 -8.71 -8.43
C ILE A 357 -3.65 -9.68 -8.60
N VAL A 358 -3.98 -10.41 -7.53
CA VAL A 358 -5.09 -11.37 -7.51
C VAL A 358 -5.95 -11.10 -6.28
N ARG A 359 -7.28 -11.11 -6.46
CA ARG A 359 -8.23 -10.93 -5.37
C ARG A 359 -8.99 -12.21 -5.06
N TYR A 360 -9.12 -12.47 -3.76
CA TYR A 360 -9.87 -13.58 -3.20
C TYR A 360 -11.00 -13.09 -2.31
N ASN A 361 -12.07 -13.86 -2.26
CA ASN A 361 -13.11 -13.75 -1.25
C ASN A 361 -12.56 -14.16 0.12
N ILE A 362 -13.23 -13.73 1.19
CA ILE A 362 -12.82 -14.08 2.57
C ILE A 362 -12.95 -15.58 2.89
N ASP A 363 -13.62 -16.36 2.04
CA ASP A 363 -13.66 -17.82 2.11
C ASP A 363 -12.49 -18.49 1.38
N GLY A 364 -11.57 -17.71 0.77
CA GLY A 364 -10.38 -18.20 0.07
C GLY A 364 -10.59 -18.54 -1.40
N THR A 365 -11.81 -18.39 -1.93
CA THR A 365 -12.10 -18.57 -3.36
C THR A 365 -11.69 -17.36 -4.19
N ILE A 366 -11.35 -17.55 -5.47
CA ILE A 366 -11.02 -16.45 -6.39
C ILE A 366 -12.25 -15.53 -6.56
N ASP A 367 -12.05 -14.23 -6.46
CA ASP A 367 -13.09 -13.25 -6.75
C ASP A 367 -13.13 -12.92 -8.24
N ASN A 368 -13.92 -13.69 -8.99
CA ASN A 368 -14.04 -13.54 -10.45
C ASN A 368 -14.56 -12.15 -10.92
N ASN A 369 -15.06 -11.30 -10.03
CA ASN A 369 -15.48 -9.94 -10.37
C ASN A 369 -14.34 -8.91 -10.30
N PHE A 370 -13.15 -9.32 -9.88
CA PHE A 370 -11.97 -8.46 -9.85
C PHE A 370 -11.16 -8.58 -11.14
N GLY A 371 -10.88 -7.46 -11.78
CA GLY A 371 -10.08 -7.44 -13.00
C GLY A 371 -10.61 -8.40 -14.07
N THR A 372 -9.72 -9.24 -14.59
CA THR A 372 -10.08 -10.32 -15.53
C THR A 372 -9.91 -11.67 -14.84
N HIS A 373 -11.03 -12.33 -14.54
CA HIS A 373 -11.05 -13.65 -13.86
C HIS A 373 -10.33 -13.65 -12.49
N GLY A 374 -10.47 -12.55 -11.73
CA GLY A 374 -9.90 -12.42 -10.39
C GLY A 374 -8.47 -11.89 -10.33
N GLY A 375 -7.83 -11.65 -11.47
CA GLY A 375 -6.47 -11.12 -11.55
C GLY A 375 -6.32 -9.94 -12.49
N VAL A 376 -5.26 -9.17 -12.27
CA VAL A 376 -4.89 -8.01 -13.11
C VAL A 376 -3.39 -8.02 -13.32
N ALA A 377 -2.97 -8.10 -14.58
CA ALA A 377 -1.58 -7.95 -14.96
C ALA A 377 -1.32 -6.51 -15.42
N THR A 378 -0.24 -5.92 -14.93
CA THR A 378 0.19 -4.56 -15.29
C THR A 378 1.60 -4.62 -15.84
N PRO A 379 1.76 -4.48 -17.16
CA PRO A 379 3.08 -4.45 -17.76
C PRO A 379 3.79 -3.14 -17.40
N PHE A 380 5.12 -3.19 -17.34
CA PHE A 380 5.98 -2.00 -17.27
C PHE A 380 6.75 -1.88 -18.58
N PRO A 381 6.23 -1.15 -19.59
CA PRO A 381 6.85 -1.06 -20.90
C PRO A 381 8.33 -0.67 -20.83
N GLY A 382 9.17 -1.38 -21.58
CA GLY A 382 10.62 -1.18 -21.60
C GLY A 382 11.39 -1.88 -20.47
N ASN A 383 10.71 -2.58 -19.56
CA ASN A 383 11.36 -3.42 -18.55
C ASN A 383 11.31 -4.90 -18.95
N LEU A 384 12.41 -5.62 -18.71
CA LEU A 384 12.52 -7.07 -18.89
C LEU A 384 12.18 -7.83 -17.60
N PHE A 385 12.24 -7.17 -16.45
CA PHE A 385 11.87 -7.73 -15.16
C PHE A 385 10.99 -6.75 -14.38
N SER A 386 9.92 -7.25 -13.77
CA SER A 386 9.04 -6.50 -12.88
C SER A 386 8.39 -7.44 -11.88
N GLN A 387 8.51 -7.12 -10.59
CA GLN A 387 7.97 -7.93 -9.50
C GLN A 387 7.42 -7.03 -8.41
N ALA A 388 6.16 -7.27 -8.02
CA ALA A 388 5.60 -6.67 -6.82
C ALA A 388 6.04 -7.47 -5.59
N PHE A 389 6.53 -6.77 -4.56
CA PHE A 389 6.94 -7.37 -3.29
C PHE A 389 5.96 -7.06 -2.16
N ALA A 390 5.28 -5.92 -2.23
CA ALA A 390 4.31 -5.51 -1.22
C ALA A 390 3.08 -4.86 -1.84
N VAL A 391 1.98 -4.93 -1.11
CA VAL A 391 0.70 -4.34 -1.49
C VAL A 391 0.07 -3.67 -0.27
N ALA A 392 -0.56 -2.53 -0.48
CA ALA A 392 -1.29 -1.80 0.54
C ALA A 392 -2.63 -1.28 -0.01
N ALA A 393 -3.60 -1.10 0.88
CA ALA A 393 -4.91 -0.56 0.54
C ALA A 393 -5.03 0.87 1.07
N GLN A 394 -5.51 1.79 0.22
CA GLN A 394 -5.88 3.13 0.60
C GLN A 394 -7.30 3.14 1.22
N THR A 395 -7.63 4.19 1.97
CA THR A 395 -8.91 4.31 2.70
C THR A 395 -10.13 4.39 1.78
N ASN A 396 -9.95 4.83 0.53
CA ASN A 396 -10.97 4.83 -0.51
C ASN A 396 -11.16 3.46 -1.18
N GLY A 397 -10.37 2.45 -0.79
CA GLY A 397 -10.41 1.10 -1.36
C GLY A 397 -9.45 0.87 -2.54
N ASP A 398 -8.75 1.91 -3.00
CA ASP A 398 -7.71 1.75 -4.02
C ASP A 398 -6.58 0.86 -3.47
N ILE A 399 -5.92 0.15 -4.36
CA ILE A 399 -4.86 -0.79 -4.04
C ILE A 399 -3.57 -0.30 -4.68
N VAL A 400 -2.49 -0.28 -3.93
CA VAL A 400 -1.16 0.09 -4.40
C VAL A 400 -0.23 -1.10 -4.25
N ALA A 401 0.37 -1.53 -5.36
CA ALA A 401 1.45 -2.52 -5.36
C ALA A 401 2.79 -1.80 -5.54
N VAL A 402 3.82 -2.25 -4.83
CA VAL A 402 5.19 -1.73 -4.94
C VAL A 402 6.18 -2.87 -5.08
N GLY A 403 7.31 -2.60 -5.73
CA GLY A 403 8.32 -3.61 -5.96
C GLY A 403 9.50 -3.11 -6.78
N GLN A 404 9.97 -3.96 -7.68
CA GLN A 404 11.13 -3.72 -8.55
C GLN A 404 10.71 -3.72 -10.01
N THR A 405 11.33 -2.82 -10.79
CA THR A 405 11.30 -2.84 -12.25
C THR A 405 12.72 -2.72 -12.77
N ALA A 406 13.12 -3.52 -13.74
CA ALA A 406 14.46 -3.48 -14.33
C ALA A 406 14.42 -3.66 -15.85
N GLN A 407 15.30 -2.95 -16.54
CA GLN A 407 15.49 -3.07 -17.99
C GLN A 407 16.30 -4.32 -18.38
N THR A 408 16.93 -4.98 -17.42
CA THR A 408 17.65 -6.25 -17.60
C THR A 408 16.96 -7.35 -16.81
N ASP A 409 17.19 -8.59 -17.21
CA ASP A 409 16.86 -9.75 -16.40
C ASP A 409 17.82 -9.80 -15.19
N VAL A 410 17.27 -9.66 -13.98
CA VAL A 410 18.05 -9.56 -12.73
C VAL A 410 18.75 -10.87 -12.38
N ASP A 411 18.23 -12.02 -12.86
CA ASP A 411 18.79 -13.34 -12.56
C ASP A 411 19.96 -13.68 -13.50
N VAL A 412 20.00 -13.07 -14.70
CA VAL A 412 21.00 -13.35 -15.74
C VAL A 412 22.09 -12.27 -15.78
N ALA A 413 21.73 -11.00 -15.61
CA ALA A 413 22.64 -9.88 -15.64
C ALA A 413 22.14 -8.76 -14.71
N PRO A 414 22.62 -8.73 -13.44
CA PRO A 414 22.26 -7.69 -12.49
C PRO A 414 22.54 -6.32 -13.09
N GLY A 415 21.49 -5.55 -13.32
CA GLY A 415 21.52 -4.23 -13.93
C GLY A 415 20.78 -3.21 -13.08
N PRO A 416 20.72 -1.94 -13.53
CA PRO A 416 19.99 -0.92 -12.81
C PRO A 416 18.51 -1.31 -12.69
N SER A 417 18.00 -1.29 -11.46
CA SER A 417 16.57 -1.45 -11.18
C SER A 417 16.03 -0.25 -10.42
N SER A 418 14.71 -0.18 -10.36
CA SER A 418 13.96 0.99 -9.90
C SER A 418 12.82 0.55 -8.99
N PHE A 419 12.36 1.45 -8.12
CA PHE A 419 11.10 1.22 -7.42
C PHE A 419 9.96 1.26 -8.46
N GLY A 420 9.27 0.15 -8.61
CA GLY A 420 8.03 0.05 -9.39
C GLY A 420 6.83 0.26 -8.49
N LEU A 421 5.87 1.08 -8.93
CA LEU A 421 4.58 1.23 -8.26
C LEU A 421 3.46 1.11 -9.30
N ALA A 422 2.34 0.51 -8.93
CA ALA A 422 1.10 0.52 -9.71
C ALA A 422 -0.10 0.73 -8.78
N ARG A 423 -1.07 1.54 -9.23
CA ARG A 423 -2.32 1.77 -8.48
C ARG A 423 -3.52 1.23 -9.24
N TYR A 424 -4.41 0.59 -8.49
CA TYR A 424 -5.61 -0.07 -8.98
C TYR A 424 -6.83 0.45 -8.23
N LEU A 425 -7.93 0.62 -8.96
CA LEU A 425 -9.24 0.87 -8.36
C LEU A 425 -9.72 -0.37 -7.60
N PRO A 426 -10.73 -0.25 -6.71
CA PRO A 426 -11.19 -1.37 -5.89
C PRO A 426 -11.72 -2.54 -6.72
N ASN A 427 -12.14 -2.33 -7.97
CA ASN A 427 -12.58 -3.38 -8.90
C ASN A 427 -11.43 -4.07 -9.66
N GLY A 428 -10.19 -3.62 -9.48
CA GLY A 428 -8.99 -4.15 -10.13
C GLY A 428 -8.62 -3.48 -11.44
N SER A 429 -9.45 -2.59 -11.99
CA SER A 429 -9.02 -1.77 -13.12
C SER A 429 -7.86 -0.86 -12.71
N ILE A 430 -6.89 -0.68 -13.61
CA ILE A 430 -5.74 0.20 -13.36
C ILE A 430 -6.23 1.65 -13.24
N ASP A 431 -5.75 2.38 -12.24
CA ASP A 431 -6.05 3.80 -12.11
C ASP A 431 -5.15 4.63 -13.03
N THR A 432 -5.63 4.89 -14.24
CA THR A 432 -4.88 5.65 -15.25
C THR A 432 -4.52 7.09 -14.86
N THR A 433 -5.09 7.64 -13.79
CA THR A 433 -4.74 8.98 -13.29
C THR A 433 -3.46 8.99 -12.46
N PHE A 434 -2.99 7.82 -12.02
CA PHE A 434 -1.76 7.67 -11.23
C PHE A 434 -0.52 7.55 -12.12
N GLY A 435 0.44 8.45 -11.95
CA GLY A 435 1.72 8.40 -12.65
C GLY A 435 1.57 8.36 -14.16
N ASN A 436 2.31 7.46 -14.82
CA ASN A 436 2.27 7.30 -16.27
C ASN A 436 1.22 6.25 -16.66
N GLY A 437 -0.06 6.60 -16.59
CA GLY A 437 -1.15 5.71 -17.01
C GLY A 437 -1.41 4.54 -16.05
N GLY A 438 -1.09 4.72 -14.77
CA GLY A 438 -1.37 3.77 -13.69
C GLY A 438 -0.15 3.23 -12.97
N PHE A 439 1.04 3.53 -13.47
CA PHE A 439 2.29 3.04 -12.88
C PHE A 439 3.39 4.11 -12.84
N VAL A 440 4.38 3.85 -12.00
CA VAL A 440 5.55 4.71 -11.77
C VAL A 440 6.80 3.82 -11.70
N SER A 441 7.89 4.28 -12.31
CA SER A 441 9.21 3.70 -12.12
C SER A 441 10.17 4.81 -11.66
N THR A 442 10.70 4.67 -10.45
CA THR A 442 11.62 5.65 -9.85
C THR A 442 13.02 5.07 -9.76
N ALA A 443 13.96 5.64 -10.52
CA ALA A 443 15.34 5.17 -10.57
C ALA A 443 16.18 5.73 -9.43
N PHE A 444 17.09 4.90 -8.90
CA PHE A 444 18.03 5.25 -7.82
C PHE A 444 19.50 5.12 -8.26
N GLY A 445 19.78 5.36 -9.54
CA GLY A 445 21.12 5.29 -10.11
C GLY A 445 21.38 3.99 -10.88
N SER A 446 22.63 3.53 -10.88
CA SER A 446 23.13 2.50 -11.80
C SER A 446 23.15 1.07 -11.23
N SER A 447 22.54 0.83 -10.07
CA SER A 447 22.55 -0.47 -9.40
C SER A 447 21.14 -0.88 -9.00
N GLU A 448 21.02 -1.97 -8.25
CA GLU A 448 19.75 -2.55 -7.85
C GLU A 448 19.02 -1.65 -6.84
N ALA A 449 17.74 -1.39 -7.10
CA ALA A 449 16.81 -0.77 -6.19
C ALA A 449 15.43 -1.46 -6.24
N PHE A 450 14.89 -1.75 -5.06
CA PHE A 450 13.58 -2.38 -4.90
C PHE A 450 12.88 -1.92 -3.63
N ALA A 451 11.57 -1.78 -3.70
CA ALA A 451 10.72 -1.51 -2.54
C ALA A 451 10.08 -2.82 -2.06
N ASN A 452 10.35 -3.23 -0.82
CA ASN A 452 9.79 -4.43 -0.20
C ASN A 452 8.68 -4.10 0.82
N THR A 453 8.35 -2.82 1.01
CA THR A 453 7.23 -2.40 1.88
C THR A 453 6.46 -1.24 1.26
N ALA A 454 5.13 -1.33 1.29
CA ALA A 454 4.20 -0.25 0.99
C ALA A 454 3.45 0.15 2.26
N LEU A 455 3.43 1.44 2.60
CA LEU A 455 2.61 1.99 3.69
C LEU A 455 1.75 3.14 3.17
N ILE A 456 0.54 3.27 3.68
CA ILE A 456 -0.35 4.40 3.37
C ILE A 456 -0.40 5.32 4.58
N GLN A 457 -0.02 6.59 4.39
CA GLN A 457 -0.18 7.62 5.42
C GLN A 457 -1.64 8.03 5.56
N THR A 458 -2.00 8.64 6.70
CA THR A 458 -3.38 9.05 7.00
C THR A 458 -3.92 10.11 6.04
N ASP A 459 -3.05 10.88 5.39
CA ASP A 459 -3.37 11.84 4.34
C ASP A 459 -3.43 11.21 2.93
N GLY A 460 -3.35 9.88 2.86
CA GLY A 460 -3.42 9.09 1.63
C GLY A 460 -2.09 8.90 0.92
N LYS A 461 -1.02 9.65 1.26
CA LYS A 461 0.29 9.54 0.61
C LYS A 461 0.87 8.14 0.76
N ILE A 462 1.63 7.72 -0.24
CA ILE A 462 2.18 6.37 -0.33
C ILE A 462 3.65 6.42 0.05
N ILE A 463 4.06 5.56 0.98
CA ILE A 463 5.46 5.31 1.31
C ILE A 463 5.87 3.99 0.67
N ALA A 464 6.93 4.02 -0.13
CA ALA A 464 7.65 2.83 -0.58
C ALA A 464 9.00 2.78 0.14
N ALA A 465 9.27 1.71 0.88
CA ALA A 465 10.52 1.52 1.60
C ALA A 465 11.23 0.25 1.12
N GLY A 466 12.55 0.35 0.99
CA GLY A 466 13.41 -0.78 0.65
C GLY A 466 14.85 -0.36 0.48
N ASN A 467 15.51 -0.87 -0.55
CA ASN A 467 16.95 -0.76 -0.72
C ASN A 467 17.30 -0.11 -2.05
N SER A 468 18.39 0.66 -2.05
CA SER A 468 19.09 1.12 -3.25
C SER A 468 20.60 1.08 -3.01
N ASN A 469 21.40 1.51 -3.98
CA ASN A 469 22.84 1.72 -3.82
C ASN A 469 23.22 2.65 -2.66
N SER A 470 22.28 3.47 -2.19
CA SER A 470 22.46 4.43 -1.10
C SER A 470 22.05 3.86 0.26
N GLY A 471 21.81 2.55 0.35
CA GLY A 471 21.35 1.84 1.54
C GLY A 471 19.82 1.85 1.65
N THR A 472 19.31 1.80 2.89
CA THR A 472 17.87 1.95 3.15
C THR A 472 17.35 3.21 2.50
N THR A 473 16.31 3.05 1.69
CA THR A 473 15.69 4.09 0.89
C THR A 473 14.19 4.13 1.17
N VAL A 474 13.68 5.30 1.51
CA VAL A 474 12.26 5.56 1.75
C VAL A 474 11.83 6.65 0.79
N ALA A 475 10.91 6.33 -0.12
CA ALA A 475 10.34 7.27 -1.06
C ALA A 475 8.87 7.54 -0.71
N ARG A 476 8.46 8.81 -0.78
CA ARG A 476 7.06 9.22 -0.62
C ARG A 476 6.48 9.71 -1.93
N TYR A 477 5.29 9.23 -2.25
CA TYR A 477 4.54 9.58 -3.45
C TYR A 477 3.21 10.24 -3.11
N LEU A 478 2.79 11.18 -3.95
CA LEU A 478 1.50 11.83 -3.85
C LEU A 478 0.37 10.86 -4.23
N ALA A 479 -0.75 10.97 -3.54
CA ALA A 479 -1.93 10.16 -3.82
C ALA A 479 -2.93 10.84 -4.76
N GLN A 480 -2.92 12.16 -4.83
CA GLN A 480 -3.80 12.95 -5.68
C GLN A 480 -3.02 14.11 -6.27
#